data_AF-A0A4D4MHH7-F1
#
_entry.id   AF-A0A4D4MHH7-F1
#
_cell.length_a   1.000
_cell.length_b   1.000
_cell.length_c   1.000
_cell.angle_alpha   90.00
_cell.angle_beta   90.00
_cell.angle_gamma   90.00
#
_symmetry.space_group_name_H-M   'P 1'
#
loop_
_entity.id
_entity.type
_entity.pdbx_description
1 polymer ?
#
loop_
_entity_poly.entity_id
_entity_poly.type
_entity_poly.pdbx_seq_one_letter_code
_entity_poly.pdbx_strand_id
1 'polypeptide(L)'
;MVAGDRAAYVSSADARVVLVEYSVGEHETYVFVVTPEGTAPQVAKIAVGKAALARLARRLTALGADEAFRDPVLASLVMPAVGATQPGDVIYFVPHGALHRIPLQAVHVDGAPVIERNPVTVAPSASALRYCRAKRKGQRRSALIVADPGGASAPWSSHVNRRCPSPASSRPVGCCPAPPPRGRR
;
A
#
# COMPACT_ATOMS: atom_id res chain seq x y z
N MET A 1 0.46 15.92 -29.88
CA MET A 1 1.74 15.37 -29.36
C MET A 1 1.84 15.84 -27.91
N VAL A 2 1.34 15.06 -26.96
CA VAL A 2 1.44 15.37 -25.52
C VAL A 2 2.24 14.23 -24.91
N ALA A 3 3.48 14.53 -24.55
CA ALA A 3 4.33 13.62 -23.80
C ALA A 3 3.66 13.37 -22.45
N GLY A 4 3.13 12.17 -22.26
CA GLY A 4 2.65 11.73 -20.95
C GLY A 4 3.83 11.74 -19.99
N ASP A 5 3.75 12.62 -19.02
CA ASP A 5 4.70 12.74 -17.93
C ASP A 5 4.83 11.36 -17.27
N ARG A 6 6.00 10.73 -17.43
CA ARG A 6 6.27 9.43 -16.85
C ARG A 6 6.30 9.67 -15.36
N ALA A 7 5.19 9.34 -14.68
CA ALA A 7 5.07 9.35 -13.23
C ALA A 7 6.42 8.96 -12.63
N ALA A 8 7.09 9.95 -12.06
CA ALA A 8 8.44 9.82 -11.58
C ALA A 8 8.41 8.67 -10.58
N TYR A 9 8.98 7.52 -10.97
CA TYR A 9 9.25 6.45 -10.03
C TYR A 9 10.14 7.09 -8.98
N VAL A 10 9.59 7.33 -7.78
CA VAL A 10 10.37 7.82 -6.65
C VAL A 10 11.52 6.83 -6.48
N SER A 11 12.72 7.26 -6.88
CA SER A 11 13.93 6.52 -6.62
C SER A 11 14.06 6.47 -5.11
N SER A 12 13.75 5.31 -4.52
CA SER A 12 13.69 5.17 -3.06
C SER A 12 15.08 5.29 -2.40
N ALA A 13 16.12 5.66 -3.15
CA ALA A 13 17.45 5.87 -2.61
C ALA A 13 17.51 7.17 -1.77
N ASP A 14 16.73 8.20 -2.15
CA ASP A 14 16.78 9.54 -1.53
C ASP A 14 15.46 9.97 -0.89
N ALA A 15 14.41 9.16 -0.98
CA ALA A 15 13.13 9.50 -0.37
C ALA A 15 13.24 9.46 1.16
N ARG A 16 12.77 10.52 1.83
CA ARG A 16 12.63 10.55 3.28
C ARG A 16 11.66 9.45 3.71
N VAL A 17 12.13 8.58 4.61
CA VAL A 17 11.37 7.42 5.09
C VAL A 17 11.04 7.61 6.57
N VAL A 18 9.76 7.49 6.90
CA VAL A 18 9.28 7.44 8.28
C VAL A 18 8.82 6.01 8.59
N LEU A 19 9.41 5.42 9.62
CA LEU A 19 9.07 4.08 10.09
C LEU A 19 8.05 4.20 11.23
N VAL A 20 6.99 3.40 11.15
CA VAL A 20 5.86 3.44 12.08
C VAL A 20 5.62 2.03 12.60
N GLU A 21 6.03 1.77 13.83
CA GLU A 21 5.90 0.47 14.48
C GLU A 21 4.76 0.46 15.49
N TYR A 22 3.98 -0.61 15.49
CA TYR A 22 2.85 -0.77 16.39
C TYR A 22 3.16 -1.82 17.45
N SER A 23 2.82 -1.53 18.70
CA SER A 23 2.72 -2.53 19.76
C SER A 23 1.30 -2.52 20.31
N VAL A 24 0.62 -3.65 20.19
CA VAL A 24 -0.79 -3.80 20.55
C VAL A 24 -0.86 -4.49 21.89
N GLY A 25 -1.29 -3.76 22.91
CA GLY A 25 -1.61 -4.29 24.23
C GLY A 25 -3.07 -4.72 24.35
N GLU A 26 -3.46 -5.11 25.56
CA GLU A 26 -4.82 -5.60 25.82
C GLU A 26 -5.87 -4.49 25.72
N HIS A 27 -5.55 -3.27 26.16
CA HIS A 27 -6.48 -2.14 26.18
C HIS A 27 -6.06 -0.96 25.32
N GLU A 28 -4.80 -0.92 24.89
CA GLU A 28 -4.22 0.22 24.18
C GLU A 28 -3.17 -0.23 23.16
N THR A 29 -2.93 0.63 22.19
CA THR A 29 -1.93 0.43 21.15
C THR A 29 -0.95 1.57 21.19
N TYR A 30 0.33 1.23 21.25
CA TYR A 30 1.44 2.16 21.13
C TYR A 30 1.87 2.26 19.67
N VAL A 31 2.05 3.48 19.19
CA VAL A 31 2.54 3.80 17.85
C VAL A 31 3.88 4.50 18.00
N PHE A 32 4.94 3.84 17.58
CA PHE A 32 6.30 4.35 17.58
C PHE A 32 6.62 4.92 16.21
N VAL A 33 6.86 6.22 16.14
CA VAL A 33 7.19 6.93 14.90
C VAL A 33 8.67 7.29 14.93
N VAL A 34 9.45 6.73 14.01
CA VAL A 34 10.88 6.99 13.85
C VAL A 34 11.07 7.79 12.57
N THR A 35 11.55 9.03 12.73
CA THR A 35 11.93 9.91 11.62
C THR A 35 13.46 9.86 11.42
N PRO A 36 13.96 10.20 10.22
CA PRO A 36 15.39 10.24 9.95
C PRO A 36 16.17 11.25 10.81
N GLU A 37 15.50 12.32 11.23
CA GLU A 37 16.11 13.41 12.01
C GLU A 37 16.10 13.14 13.52
N GLY A 38 15.27 12.20 13.98
CA GLY A 38 15.10 11.88 15.39
C GLY A 38 16.12 10.86 15.89
N THR A 39 16.62 11.08 17.12
CA THR A 39 17.48 10.12 17.82
C THR A 39 16.70 9.10 18.66
N ALA A 40 15.40 9.34 18.85
CA ALA A 40 14.48 8.46 19.58
C ALA A 40 13.10 8.44 18.90
N PRO A 41 12.34 7.34 19.04
CA PRO A 41 10.98 7.27 18.52
C PRO A 41 10.05 8.23 19.26
N GLN A 42 9.19 8.91 18.51
CA GLN A 42 8.00 9.56 19.07
C GLN A 42 6.96 8.49 19.38
N VAL A 43 6.31 8.56 20.54
CA VAL A 43 5.35 7.53 20.97
C VAL A 43 3.98 8.14 21.15
N ALA A 44 3.00 7.63 20.39
CA ALA A 44 1.59 7.93 20.59
C ALA A 44 0.90 6.71 21.23
N LYS A 45 0.02 6.98 22.20
CA LYS A 45 -0.78 5.96 22.88
C LYS A 45 -2.24 6.11 22.47
N ILE A 46 -2.78 5.09 21.83
CA ILE A 46 -4.14 5.06 21.30
C ILE A 46 -4.97 4.12 22.17
N ALA A 47 -6.11 4.59 22.67
CA ALA A 47 -7.02 3.85 23.56
C ALA A 47 -7.84 2.78 22.79
N VAL A 48 -7.14 1.89 22.09
CA VAL A 48 -7.72 0.76 21.37
C VAL A 48 -6.85 -0.48 21.61
N GLY A 49 -7.48 -1.51 22.17
CA GLY A 49 -6.83 -2.76 22.51
C GLY A 49 -7.03 -3.88 21.50
N LYS A 50 -6.35 -5.00 21.75
CA LYS A 50 -6.37 -6.23 20.93
C LYS A 50 -7.77 -6.70 20.53
N ALA A 51 -8.72 -6.76 21.47
CA ALA A 51 -10.08 -7.24 21.20
C ALA A 51 -10.84 -6.33 20.22
N ALA A 52 -10.71 -5.00 20.39
CA ALA A 52 -11.35 -4.02 19.53
C ALA A 52 -10.78 -4.07 18.11
N LEU A 53 -9.44 -4.15 17.97
CA LEU A 53 -8.78 -4.28 16.68
C LEU A 53 -9.14 -5.58 15.96
N ALA A 54 -9.24 -6.70 16.69
CA ALA A 54 -9.67 -7.97 16.11
C ALA A 54 -11.11 -7.89 15.55
N ARG A 55 -12.01 -7.21 16.25
CA ARG A 55 -13.38 -6.95 15.78
C ARG A 55 -13.39 -6.05 14.55
N LEU A 56 -12.59 -4.99 14.54
CA LEU A 56 -12.46 -4.07 13.42
C LEU A 56 -11.92 -4.77 12.15
N ALA A 57 -10.85 -5.56 12.28
CA ALA A 57 -10.29 -6.32 11.16
C ALA A 57 -11.32 -7.28 10.53
N ARG A 58 -12.13 -7.97 11.35
CA ARG A 58 -13.22 -8.83 10.85
C ARG A 58 -14.29 -8.03 10.11
N ARG A 59 -14.69 -6.87 10.63
CA ARG A 59 -15.67 -5.98 9.97
C ARG A 59 -15.18 -5.51 8.61
N LEU A 60 -13.91 -5.10 8.50
CA LEU A 60 -13.31 -4.64 7.24
C LEU A 60 -13.28 -5.73 6.17
N THR A 61 -13.09 -6.99 6.56
CA THR A 61 -13.12 -8.12 5.62
C THR A 61 -14.54 -8.37 5.07
N ALA A 62 -15.57 -8.02 5.84
CA ALA A 62 -16.97 -8.27 5.49
C ALA A 62 -17.64 -7.10 4.73
N LEU A 63 -17.10 -5.88 4.82
CA LEU A 63 -17.70 -4.67 4.25
C LEU A 63 -17.06 -4.32 2.89
N GLY A 64 -17.87 -3.67 2.03
CA GLY A 64 -17.39 -3.00 0.82
C GLY A 64 -16.50 -1.80 1.15
N ALA A 65 -15.21 -2.08 1.26
CA ALA A 65 -13.97 -1.33 1.04
C ALA A 65 -13.85 0.22 1.10
N ASP A 66 -14.84 1.05 1.43
CA ASP A 66 -14.60 2.51 1.52
C ASP A 66 -15.10 3.15 2.81
N GLU A 67 -16.39 3.01 3.13
CA GLU A 67 -16.96 3.62 4.35
C GLU A 67 -16.30 3.09 5.63
N ALA A 68 -15.92 1.81 5.62
CA ALA A 68 -15.28 1.18 6.76
C ALA A 68 -13.88 1.78 7.08
N PHE A 69 -13.25 2.45 6.10
CA PHE A 69 -11.95 3.12 6.29
C PHE A 69 -12.04 4.55 6.79
N ARG A 70 -13.25 5.11 6.91
CA ARG A 70 -13.53 6.40 7.56
C ARG A 70 -13.75 6.28 9.07
N ASP A 71 -13.55 5.08 9.65
CA ASP A 71 -13.68 4.84 11.08
C ASP A 71 -12.66 5.71 11.86
N PRO A 72 -13.11 6.57 12.80
CA PRO A 72 -12.21 7.46 13.56
C PRO A 72 -11.14 6.72 14.37
N VAL A 73 -11.41 5.47 14.78
CA VAL A 73 -10.42 4.65 15.47
C VAL A 73 -9.28 4.28 14.51
N LEU A 74 -9.59 3.98 13.25
CA LEU A 74 -8.56 3.75 12.23
C LEU A 74 -7.75 5.02 11.98
N ALA A 75 -8.41 6.17 11.83
CA ALA A 75 -7.73 7.44 11.63
C ALA A 75 -6.75 7.73 12.80
N SER A 76 -7.16 7.48 14.04
CA SER A 76 -6.30 7.68 15.22
C SER A 76 -5.02 6.83 15.22
N LEU A 77 -5.05 5.65 14.59
CA LEU A 77 -3.88 4.76 14.48
C LEU A 77 -2.86 5.24 13.43
N VAL A 78 -3.31 6.00 12.43
CA VAL A 78 -2.46 6.43 11.31
C VAL A 78 -2.04 7.90 11.44
N MET A 79 -2.81 8.71 12.16
CA MET A 79 -2.55 10.13 12.36
C MET A 79 -1.15 10.47 12.92
N PRO A 80 -0.54 9.68 13.85
CA PRO A 80 0.85 9.92 14.26
C PRO A 80 1.85 9.87 13.09
N ALA A 81 1.62 8.99 12.10
CA ALA A 81 2.45 8.89 10.91
C ALA A 81 2.24 10.08 9.96
N VAL A 82 0.97 10.47 9.75
CA VAL A 82 0.63 11.61 8.88
C VAL A 82 1.19 12.91 9.46
N GLY A 83 1.09 13.11 10.78
CA GLY A 83 1.62 14.29 11.45
C GLY A 83 3.15 14.40 11.41
N ALA A 84 3.87 13.28 11.27
CA ALA A 84 5.33 13.26 11.19
C ALA A 84 5.89 13.33 9.75
N THR A 85 5.01 13.34 8.73
CA THR A 85 5.40 13.22 7.32
C THR A 85 4.92 14.41 6.50
N GLN A 86 5.66 14.75 5.46
CA GLN A 86 5.19 15.65 4.39
C GLN A 86 4.60 14.81 3.25
N PRO A 87 3.74 15.39 2.37
CA PRO A 87 3.29 14.69 1.17
C PRO A 87 4.48 14.19 0.34
N GLY A 88 4.41 12.94 -0.15
CA GLY A 88 5.50 12.30 -0.88
C GLY A 88 6.56 11.59 -0.02
N ASP A 89 6.65 11.87 1.28
CA ASP A 89 7.46 11.05 2.20
C ASP A 89 6.95 9.61 2.22
N VAL A 90 7.86 8.65 2.32
CA VAL A 90 7.49 7.22 2.32
C VAL A 90 7.21 6.76 3.75
N ILE A 91 6.03 6.18 3.96
CA ILE A 91 5.64 5.60 5.24
C ILE A 91 5.87 4.10 5.21
N TYR A 92 6.65 3.59 6.16
CA TYR A 92 6.79 2.17 6.42
C TYR A 92 6.00 1.77 7.65
N PHE A 93 4.86 1.12 7.46
CA PHE A 93 4.11 0.53 8.57
C PHE A 93 4.71 -0.84 8.94
N VAL A 94 4.88 -1.05 10.25
CA VAL A 94 5.22 -2.32 10.88
C VAL A 94 4.06 -2.71 11.81
N PRO A 95 3.02 -3.37 11.28
CA PRO A 95 1.83 -3.72 12.05
C PRO A 95 2.14 -4.78 13.11
N HIS A 96 1.28 -4.88 14.12
CA HIS A 96 1.33 -5.95 15.12
C HIS A 96 -0.07 -6.55 15.34
N GLY A 97 -0.12 -7.88 15.48
CA GLY A 97 -1.34 -8.62 15.76
C GLY A 97 -2.43 -8.43 14.70
N ALA A 98 -3.62 -8.00 15.11
CA ALA A 98 -4.75 -7.84 14.20
C ALA A 98 -4.54 -6.76 13.11
N LEU A 99 -3.61 -5.82 13.33
CA LEU A 99 -3.31 -4.75 12.37
C LEU A 99 -2.75 -5.28 11.04
N HIS A 100 -2.15 -6.48 11.00
CA HIS A 100 -1.73 -7.10 9.73
C HIS A 100 -2.89 -7.33 8.73
N ARG A 101 -4.13 -7.37 9.22
CA ARG A 101 -5.33 -7.57 8.41
C ARG A 101 -6.05 -6.25 8.10
N ILE A 102 -5.51 -5.13 8.56
CA ILE A 102 -6.07 -3.80 8.35
C ILE A 102 -5.19 -3.10 7.31
N PRO A 103 -5.71 -2.73 6.14
CA PRO A 103 -4.96 -1.99 5.14
C PRO A 103 -4.81 -0.53 5.59
N LEU A 104 -3.81 -0.27 6.43
CA LEU A 104 -3.54 1.06 7.02
C LEU A 104 -3.38 2.16 5.96
N GLN A 105 -2.92 1.81 4.76
CA GLN A 105 -2.81 2.73 3.62
C GLN A 105 -4.16 3.24 3.08
N ALA A 106 -5.24 2.50 3.31
CA ALA A 106 -6.59 2.85 2.84
C ALA A 106 -7.37 3.68 3.87
N VAL A 107 -6.86 3.78 5.10
CA VAL A 107 -7.46 4.59 6.16
C VAL A 107 -7.54 6.04 5.72
N HIS A 108 -8.69 6.65 5.96
CA HIS A 108 -8.91 8.05 5.62
C HIS A 108 -8.38 8.96 6.73
N VAL A 109 -7.61 9.97 6.33
CA VAL A 109 -7.19 11.09 7.16
C VAL A 109 -7.50 12.35 6.36
N ASP A 110 -8.11 13.36 7.00
CA ASP A 110 -8.55 14.59 6.34
C ASP A 110 -9.44 14.37 5.09
N GLY A 111 -10.25 13.31 5.14
CA GLY A 111 -11.22 12.99 4.09
C GLY A 111 -10.69 12.18 2.90
N ALA A 112 -9.39 11.84 2.87
CA ALA A 112 -8.79 11.03 1.80
C ALA A 112 -7.95 9.86 2.34
N PRO A 113 -7.82 8.75 1.58
CA PRO A 113 -6.91 7.66 1.93
C PRO A 113 -5.45 8.13 2.07
N VAL A 114 -4.76 7.64 3.09
CA VAL A 114 -3.34 7.97 3.35
C VAL A 114 -2.44 7.71 2.15
N ILE A 115 -2.72 6.67 1.36
CA ILE A 115 -1.94 6.33 0.17
C ILE A 115 -1.95 7.40 -0.93
N GLU A 116 -2.96 8.27 -0.96
CA GLU A 116 -3.03 9.37 -1.93
C GLU A 116 -2.04 10.49 -1.60
N ARG A 117 -1.74 10.68 -0.31
CA ARG A 117 -0.78 11.68 0.18
C ARG A 117 0.64 11.14 0.23
N ASN A 118 0.82 9.90 0.67
CA ASN A 118 2.12 9.31 0.96
C ASN A 118 2.24 7.92 0.33
N PRO A 119 3.34 7.62 -0.38
CA PRO A 119 3.68 6.25 -0.71
C PRO A 119 3.78 5.40 0.56
N VAL A 120 3.04 4.30 0.62
CA VAL A 120 3.03 3.40 1.77
C VAL A 120 3.68 2.07 1.42
N THR A 121 4.52 1.57 2.32
CA THR A 121 5.03 0.20 2.34
C THR A 121 4.70 -0.45 3.67
N VAL A 122 4.45 -1.77 3.66
CA VAL A 122 4.22 -2.55 4.88
C VAL A 122 5.36 -3.56 5.03
N ALA A 123 5.91 -3.67 6.23
CA ALA A 123 6.91 -4.67 6.58
C ALA A 123 6.46 -5.49 7.79
N PRO A 124 6.81 -6.79 7.86
CA PRO A 124 6.44 -7.63 9.00
C PRO A 124 7.24 -7.30 10.27
N SER A 125 8.42 -6.68 10.13
CA SER A 125 9.23 -6.16 11.24
C SER A 125 10.16 -5.06 10.75
N ALA A 126 10.59 -4.16 11.65
CA ALA A 126 11.63 -3.18 11.36
C ALA A 126 12.97 -3.85 11.00
N SER A 127 13.31 -4.95 11.68
CA SER A 127 14.56 -5.69 11.46
C SER A 127 14.65 -6.31 10.05
N ALA A 128 13.53 -6.68 9.44
CA ALA A 128 13.49 -7.23 8.08
C ALA A 128 13.98 -6.23 7.01
N LEU A 129 13.77 -4.93 7.24
CA LEU A 129 14.11 -3.88 6.29
C LEU A 129 15.61 -3.82 5.98
N ARG A 130 16.47 -4.08 6.98
CA ARG A 130 17.93 -4.13 6.80
C ARG A 130 18.32 -5.15 5.73
N TYR A 131 17.72 -6.32 5.76
CA TYR A 131 18.02 -7.41 4.83
C TYR A 131 17.47 -7.12 3.43
N CYS A 132 16.28 -6.53 3.33
CA CYS A 132 15.70 -6.12 2.06
C CYS A 132 16.55 -5.05 1.36
N ARG A 133 17.05 -4.07 2.12
CA ARG A 133 17.91 -3.01 1.58
C ARG A 133 19.27 -3.56 1.14
N ALA A 134 19.89 -4.44 1.91
CA ALA A 134 21.17 -5.06 1.57
C ALA A 134 21.13 -5.90 0.27
N LYS A 135 19.96 -6.45 -0.08
CA LYS A 135 19.75 -7.28 -1.27
C LYS A 135 19.36 -6.47 -2.52
N ARG A 136 19.20 -5.15 -2.44
CA ARG A 136 19.02 -4.30 -3.63
C ARG A 136 20.37 -4.12 -4.33
N LYS A 137 20.71 -5.04 -5.23
CA LYS A 137 21.87 -4.94 -6.11
C LYS A 137 21.45 -5.14 -7.57
N GLY A 138 21.94 -4.24 -8.43
CA GLY A 138 21.89 -4.36 -9.89
C GLY A 138 20.60 -3.86 -10.56
N GLN A 139 20.72 -3.51 -11.84
CA GLN A 139 19.56 -3.30 -12.71
C GLN A 139 18.86 -4.63 -12.96
N ARG A 140 17.54 -4.67 -12.76
CA ARG A 140 16.73 -5.85 -13.11
C ARG A 140 16.65 -5.95 -14.63
N ARG A 141 17.19 -7.02 -15.20
CA ARG A 141 17.21 -7.26 -16.67
C ARG A 141 16.06 -8.15 -17.15
N SER A 142 15.44 -8.90 -16.24
CA SER A 142 14.36 -9.83 -16.52
C SER A 142 13.35 -9.82 -15.39
N ALA A 143 12.10 -10.17 -15.71
CA ALA A 143 11.01 -10.31 -14.76
C ALA A 143 10.29 -11.65 -15.01
N LEU A 144 9.89 -12.32 -13.93
CA LEU A 144 8.98 -13.46 -13.99
C LEU A 144 7.57 -12.95 -13.70
N ILE A 145 6.66 -13.17 -14.64
CA ILE A 145 5.23 -12.84 -14.48
C ILE A 145 4.48 -14.18 -14.47
N VAL A 146 3.86 -14.50 -13.34
CA VAL A 146 2.96 -15.65 -13.21
C VAL A 146 1.54 -15.12 -13.17
N ALA A 147 0.71 -15.54 -14.12
CA ALA A 147 -0.70 -15.22 -14.18
C ALA A 147 -1.51 -16.52 -14.11
N ASP A 148 -2.62 -16.50 -13.37
CA ASP A 148 -3.54 -17.63 -13.20
C ASP A 148 -2.86 -18.98 -12.85
N PRO A 149 -2.19 -19.10 -11.69
CA PRO A 149 -1.49 -20.32 -11.32
C PRO A 149 -2.42 -21.51 -11.03
N GLY A 150 -3.73 -21.27 -10.87
CA GLY A 150 -4.73 -22.30 -10.54
C GLY A 150 -5.58 -22.75 -11.74
N GLY A 151 -5.48 -22.10 -12.91
CA GLY A 151 -6.23 -22.45 -14.12
C GLY A 151 -7.75 -22.28 -14.02
N ALA A 152 -8.26 -21.73 -12.91
CA ALA A 152 -9.66 -21.39 -12.76
C ALA A 152 -9.88 -20.08 -13.52
N SER A 153 -10.26 -20.20 -14.79
CA SER A 153 -10.49 -19.06 -15.67
C SER A 153 -11.58 -18.15 -15.10
N ALA A 154 -11.18 -17.17 -14.31
CA ALA A 154 -12.00 -16.00 -14.09
C ALA A 154 -12.22 -15.38 -15.49
N PRO A 155 -13.46 -15.12 -15.92
CA PRO A 155 -13.78 -14.81 -17.32
C PRO A 155 -13.08 -13.56 -17.89
N TRP A 156 -12.43 -12.75 -17.04
CA TRP A 156 -11.67 -11.56 -17.42
C TRP A 156 -10.15 -11.81 -17.61
N SER A 157 -9.60 -12.95 -17.17
CA SER A 157 -8.16 -13.22 -17.13
C SER A 157 -7.52 -13.46 -18.51
N SER A 158 -8.32 -13.88 -19.50
CA SER A 158 -7.85 -14.28 -20.84
C SER A 158 -7.38 -13.12 -21.74
N HIS A 159 -7.55 -11.86 -21.33
CA HIS A 159 -7.21 -10.70 -22.16
C HIS A 159 -6.02 -9.86 -21.66
N VAL A 160 -5.54 -10.03 -20.43
CA VAL A 160 -4.62 -9.04 -19.81
C VAL A 160 -3.13 -9.32 -20.02
N ASN A 161 -2.73 -10.56 -20.33
CA ASN A 161 -1.31 -10.94 -20.33
C ASN A 161 -0.72 -11.23 -21.73
N ARG A 162 -1.48 -11.07 -22.81
CA ARG A 162 -1.04 -11.56 -24.13
C ARG A 162 -0.08 -10.67 -24.90
N ARG A 163 0.09 -9.39 -24.55
CA ARG A 163 1.05 -8.49 -25.22
C ARG A 163 1.50 -7.35 -24.30
N CYS A 164 2.55 -7.59 -23.51
CA CYS A 164 3.48 -6.52 -23.17
C CYS A 164 4.59 -6.54 -24.23
N PRO A 165 4.54 -5.68 -25.26
CA PRO A 165 5.61 -5.62 -26.25
C PRO A 165 6.91 -5.20 -25.55
N SER A 166 7.99 -5.92 -25.85
CA SER A 166 9.34 -5.48 -25.50
C SER A 166 9.59 -4.08 -26.06
N PRO A 167 10.42 -3.23 -25.41
CA PRO A 167 10.65 -1.85 -25.85
C PRO A 167 11.40 -1.70 -27.19
N ALA A 168 11.50 -2.74 -28.01
CA ALA A 168 12.35 -2.79 -29.20
C ALA A 168 11.62 -2.68 -30.54
N SER A 169 10.35 -2.27 -30.62
CA SER A 169 9.74 -2.01 -31.94
C SER A 169 8.77 -0.84 -31.95
N SER A 170 9.19 0.23 -32.62
CA SER A 170 8.40 1.38 -33.04
C SER A 170 7.30 0.97 -34.02
N ARG A 171 6.12 0.63 -33.51
CA ARG A 171 4.88 0.66 -34.31
C ARG A 171 3.72 1.23 -33.47
N PRO A 172 2.88 2.10 -34.05
CA PRO A 172 1.84 2.81 -33.31
C PRO A 172 0.76 1.84 -32.83
N VAL A 173 0.38 2.01 -31.56
CA VAL A 173 -0.70 1.26 -30.90
C VAL A 173 -2.03 1.76 -31.45
N GLY A 174 -2.67 0.99 -32.33
CA GLY A 174 -4.04 1.25 -32.74
C GLY A 174 -5.00 0.92 -31.61
N CYS A 175 -5.89 1.86 -31.26
CA CYS A 175 -6.96 1.67 -30.30
C CYS A 175 -7.83 0.47 -30.67
N CYS A 176 -8.15 -0.40 -29.70
CA CYS A 176 -9.12 -1.47 -29.88
C CYS A 176 -10.51 -0.87 -30.25
N PRO A 177 -11.22 -1.42 -31.24
CA PRO A 177 -12.60 -1.05 -31.49
C PRO A 177 -13.53 -1.58 -30.38
N ALA A 178 -14.58 -0.83 -30.08
CA ALA A 178 -15.57 -1.16 -29.06
C ALA A 178 -16.36 -2.44 -29.40
N PRO A 179 -16.77 -3.24 -28.40
CA PRO A 179 -17.54 -4.46 -28.64
C PRO A 179 -18.96 -4.16 -29.17
N PRO A 180 -19.53 -5.02 -30.03
CA PRO A 180 -20.86 -4.81 -30.59
C PRO A 180 -21.97 -5.00 -29.54
N PRO A 181 -23.13 -4.34 -29.70
CA PRO A 181 -24.21 -4.39 -28.72
C PRO A 181 -24.87 -5.78 -28.68
N ARG A 182 -25.18 -6.24 -27.47
CA ARG A 182 -25.81 -7.55 -27.21
C ARG A 182 -27.26 -7.55 -27.72
N GLY A 183 -27.56 -8.38 -28.71
CA GLY A 183 -28.92 -8.69 -29.14
C GLY A 183 -29.69 -9.44 -28.05
N ARG A 184 -30.89 -8.96 -27.73
CA ARG A 184 -31.84 -9.63 -26.82
C ARG A 184 -32.45 -10.83 -27.54
N ARG A 185 -32.53 -11.97 -26.86
CA ARG A 185 -33.52 -13.02 -27.10
C ARG A 185 -34.35 -13.15 -25.85
#